data_AF-A0A256FS02-F1
#
_entry.id   AF-A0A256FS02-F1
#
_cell.length_a   1.000
_cell.length_b   1.000
_cell.length_c   1.000
_cell.angle_alpha   90.00
_cell.angle_beta   90.00
_cell.angle_gamma   90.00
#
_symmetry.space_group_name_H-M   'P 1'
#
loop_
_entity.id
_entity.type
_entity.pdbx_description
1 polymer ?
#
loop_
_entity_poly.entity_id
_entity_poly.type
_entity_poly.pdbx_seq_one_letter_code
_entity_poly.pdbx_strand_id
1 'polypeptide(L)'
;MNETENIYGRTVEWRETMRNPSFFMMDGYFVLFLPIFLFHIRWWTFTVLVIMAIVFGTMRFFNYRPSSAFRAVRSLLAGSYRPARRGISGRSAIDYGFESKP
;
A
#
# COMPACT_ATOMS: atom_id res chain seq x y z
N MET A 1 1.19 9.28 -24.39
CA MET A 1 1.58 7.86 -24.31
C MET A 1 0.84 7.19 -25.46
N ASN A 2 1.54 6.73 -26.49
CA ASN A 2 0.91 6.19 -27.69
C ASN A 2 0.24 4.83 -27.34
N GLU A 3 -1.00 4.62 -27.80
CA GLU A 3 -1.84 3.47 -27.41
C GLU A 3 -1.24 2.10 -27.77
N THR A 4 -0.27 2.09 -28.68
CA THR A 4 0.39 0.91 -29.24
C THR A 4 1.58 0.38 -28.41
N GLU A 5 2.04 1.10 -27.40
CA GLU A 5 3.25 0.72 -26.62
C GLU A 5 2.95 0.09 -25.25
N ASN A 6 1.67 -0.09 -24.87
CA ASN A 6 1.32 -0.75 -23.62
C ASN A 6 0.95 -2.22 -23.81
N ILE A 7 1.18 -3.03 -22.78
CA ILE A 7 0.93 -4.49 -22.75
C ILE A 7 -0.53 -4.89 -22.97
N TYR A 8 -1.47 -3.94 -22.93
CA TYR A 8 -2.91 -4.18 -23.09
C TYR A 8 -3.44 -3.80 -24.48
N GLY A 9 -2.64 -3.11 -25.32
CA GLY A 9 -3.06 -2.67 -26.66
C GLY A 9 -4.31 -1.78 -26.68
N ARG A 10 -4.65 -1.12 -25.56
CA ARG A 10 -5.83 -0.26 -25.38
C ARG A 10 -5.56 0.85 -24.37
N THR A 11 -6.45 1.84 -24.26
CA THR A 11 -6.37 2.85 -23.19
C THR A 11 -6.34 2.20 -21.81
N VAL A 12 -5.33 2.53 -21.01
CA VAL A 12 -5.18 1.99 -19.64
C VAL A 12 -6.17 2.70 -18.72
N GLU A 13 -7.16 1.95 -18.26
CA GLU A 13 -8.14 2.44 -17.29
C GLU A 13 -7.49 2.64 -15.91
N TRP A 14 -7.98 3.63 -15.16
CA TRP A 14 -7.48 3.95 -13.81
C TRP A 14 -7.43 2.73 -12.88
N ARG A 15 -8.38 1.79 -13.01
CA ARG A 15 -8.42 0.55 -12.21
C ARG A 15 -7.21 -0.37 -12.45
N GLU A 16 -6.66 -0.35 -13.65
CA GLU A 16 -5.55 -1.23 -14.08
C GLU A 16 -4.19 -0.71 -13.62
N THR A 17 -4.13 0.55 -13.16
CA THR A 17 -2.87 1.19 -12.76
C THR A 17 -2.33 0.66 -11.43
N MET A 18 -3.14 -0.08 -10.65
CA MET A 18 -2.83 -0.54 -9.29
C MET A 18 -2.27 0.58 -8.38
N ARG A 19 -2.57 1.85 -8.70
CA ARG A 19 -2.04 3.01 -8.00
C ARG A 19 -2.79 3.16 -6.68
N ASN A 20 -2.06 3.37 -5.60
CA ASN A 20 -2.69 3.64 -4.32
C ASN A 20 -3.49 4.96 -4.41
N PRO A 21 -4.71 5.00 -3.84
CA PRO A 21 -5.48 6.23 -3.79
C PRO A 21 -4.74 7.27 -2.94
N SER A 22 -4.42 8.42 -3.53
CA SER A 22 -3.76 9.52 -2.84
C SER A 22 -4.70 10.72 -2.76
N PHE A 23 -4.79 11.34 -1.59
CA PHE A 23 -5.51 12.60 -1.42
C PHE A 23 -4.49 13.76 -1.42
N PHE A 24 -4.46 14.52 -2.52
CA PHE A 24 -3.46 15.56 -2.79
C PHE A 24 -2.01 15.04 -2.62
N MET A 25 -1.34 15.49 -1.55
CA MET A 25 0.05 15.16 -1.23
C MET A 25 0.19 14.10 -0.15
N MET A 26 -0.92 13.51 0.31
CA MET A 26 -0.92 12.53 1.40
C MET A 26 -1.59 11.22 0.98
N ASP A 27 -1.22 10.14 1.64
CA ASP A 27 -1.84 8.84 1.41
C ASP A 27 -3.34 8.94 1.76
N GLY A 28 -4.20 8.26 1.00
CA GLY A 28 -5.64 8.28 1.23
C GLY A 28 -6.02 7.83 2.66
N TYR A 29 -5.18 7.02 3.29
CA TYR A 29 -5.37 6.59 4.68
C TYR A 29 -5.05 7.67 5.73
N PHE A 30 -4.29 8.72 5.40
CA PHE A 30 -4.07 9.81 6.35
C PHE A 30 -5.29 10.74 6.46
N VAL A 31 -6.08 10.86 5.38
CA VAL A 31 -7.17 11.84 5.29
C VAL A 31 -8.21 11.66 6.39
N LEU A 32 -8.34 10.45 6.96
CA LEU A 32 -9.30 10.15 8.03
C LEU A 32 -8.98 10.85 9.37
N PHE A 33 -7.73 11.25 9.60
CA PHE A 33 -7.34 11.95 10.83
C PHE A 33 -7.65 13.45 10.80
N LEU A 34 -7.70 14.05 9.60
CA LEU A 34 -8.07 15.45 9.44
C LEU A 34 -9.47 15.77 9.99
N PRO A 35 -10.56 15.10 9.60
CA PRO A 35 -11.88 15.40 10.13
C PRO A 35 -11.97 15.11 11.64
N ILE A 36 -11.30 14.07 12.15
CA ILE A 36 -11.27 13.80 13.60
C ILE A 36 -10.70 15.00 14.37
N PHE A 37 -9.61 15.59 13.89
CA PHE A 37 -9.04 16.79 14.49
C PHE A 37 -9.96 18.01 14.30
N LEU A 38 -10.47 18.23 13.08
CA LEU A 38 -11.32 19.39 12.77
C LEU A 38 -12.64 19.41 13.55
N PHE A 39 -13.27 18.24 13.78
CA PHE A 39 -14.51 18.13 14.55
C PHE A 39 -14.28 18.09 16.06
N HIS A 40 -13.10 17.68 16.51
CA HIS A 40 -12.77 17.59 17.94
C HIS A 40 -11.42 18.22 18.21
N ILE A 41 -11.34 19.56 18.14
CA ILE A 41 -10.11 20.32 18.33
C ILE A 41 -9.70 20.29 19.81
N ARG A 42 -8.79 19.37 20.15
CA ARG A 42 -8.15 19.26 21.48
C ARG A 42 -6.67 18.96 21.30
N TRP A 43 -5.87 19.21 22.32
CA TRP A 43 -4.44 18.91 22.28
C TRP A 43 -4.16 17.43 21.98
N TRP A 44 -4.97 16.51 22.52
CA TRP A 44 -4.77 15.08 22.27
C TRP A 44 -5.05 14.68 20.82
N THR A 45 -6.08 15.26 20.17
CA THR A 45 -6.36 14.98 18.75
C THR A 45 -5.33 15.61 17.84
N PHE A 46 -4.81 16.78 18.20
CA PHE A 46 -3.67 17.38 17.51
C PHE A 46 -2.44 16.48 17.59
N THR A 47 -2.10 15.95 18.77
CA THR A 47 -0.98 15.01 18.94
C THR A 47 -1.17 13.75 18.09
N VAL A 48 -2.39 13.18 18.06
CA VAL A 48 -2.69 12.03 17.19
C VAL A 48 -2.49 12.37 15.72
N LEU A 49 -2.98 13.53 15.27
CA LEU A 49 -2.80 14.00 13.89
C LEU A 49 -1.32 14.10 13.51
N VAL A 50 -0.50 14.71 14.39
CA VAL A 50 0.95 14.87 14.16
C VAL A 50 1.65 13.51 14.11
N ILE A 51 1.37 12.60 15.05
CA ILE A 51 1.95 11.25 15.04
C ILE A 51 1.60 10.54 13.73
N MET A 52 0.34 10.58 13.31
CA MET A 52 -0.10 9.94 12.07
C MET A 52 0.55 10.59 10.84
N ALA A 53 0.71 11.92 10.83
CA ALA A 53 1.38 12.62 9.73
C ALA A 53 2.84 12.16 9.60
N ILE A 54 3.55 11.97 10.71
CA ILE A 54 4.93 11.45 10.72
C ILE A 54 4.97 10.00 10.25
N VAL A 55 4.08 9.14 10.76
CA VAL A 55 4.02 7.72 10.37
C VAL A 55 3.72 7.56 8.88
N PHE A 56 2.68 8.21 8.35
CA PHE A 56 2.35 8.11 6.92
C PHE A 56 3.36 8.86 6.04
N GLY A 57 3.94 9.96 6.53
CA GLY A 57 5.01 10.70 5.85
C GLY A 57 6.27 9.86 5.68
N THR A 58 6.70 9.17 6.74
CA THR A 58 7.85 8.24 6.68
C THR A 58 7.56 7.03 5.79
N MET A 59 6.36 6.43 5.87
CA MET A 59 5.97 5.35 4.94
C MET A 59 6.08 5.80 3.48
N ARG A 60 5.60 7.01 3.16
CA ARG A 60 5.70 7.59 1.82
C ARG A 60 7.14 7.82 1.40
N PHE A 61 8.00 8.32 2.30
CA PHE A 61 9.43 8.52 2.03
C PHE A 61 10.13 7.20 1.64
N PHE A 62 9.78 6.09 2.32
CA PHE A 62 10.29 4.76 2.01
C PHE A 62 9.53 4.03 0.88
N ASN A 63 8.56 4.67 0.24
CA ASN A 63 7.66 4.05 -0.74
C ASN A 63 6.95 2.78 -0.21
N TYR A 64 6.73 2.69 1.10
CA TYR A 64 5.99 1.59 1.69
C TYR A 64 4.49 1.78 1.52
N ARG A 65 3.84 0.71 1.05
CA ARG A 65 2.37 0.57 1.19
C ARG A 65 2.04 0.30 2.67
N PRO A 66 0.88 0.73 3.19
CA PRO A 66 0.50 0.47 4.58
C PRO A 66 0.54 -1.01 4.97
N SER A 67 0.11 -1.90 4.07
CA SER A 67 0.19 -3.36 4.27
C SER A 67 1.63 -3.87 4.36
N SER A 68 2.55 -3.31 3.56
CA SER A 68 3.97 -3.61 3.61
C SER A 68 4.62 -3.08 4.89
N ALA A 69 4.25 -1.88 5.32
CA ALA A 69 4.75 -1.28 6.54
C ALA A 69 4.31 -2.10 7.76
N PHE A 70 3.04 -2.50 7.84
CA PHE A 70 2.56 -3.39 8.91
C PHE A 70 3.30 -4.75 8.90
N ARG A 71 3.58 -5.29 7.71
CA ARG A 71 4.40 -6.50 7.58
C ARG A 71 5.83 -6.29 8.08
N ALA A 72 6.44 -5.15 7.78
CA ALA A 72 7.78 -4.79 8.25
C ALA A 72 7.82 -4.66 9.79
N VAL A 73 6.86 -3.95 10.37
CA VAL A 73 6.70 -3.83 11.83
C VAL A 73 6.49 -5.22 12.46
N ARG A 74 5.61 -6.04 11.89
CA ARG A 74 5.39 -7.41 12.38
C ARG A 74 6.64 -8.27 12.28
N SER A 75 7.41 -8.17 11.19
CA SER A 75 8.67 -8.90 11.07
C SER A 75 9.73 -8.41 12.05
N LEU A 76 9.75 -7.11 12.35
CA LEU A 76 10.64 -6.53 13.34
C LEU A 76 10.30 -7.05 14.75
N LEU A 77 9.01 -7.11 15.10
CA LEU A 77 8.54 -7.64 16.40
C LEU A 77 8.71 -9.16 16.53
N ALA A 78 8.51 -9.93 15.44
CA ALA A 78 8.70 -11.38 15.44
C ALA A 78 10.18 -11.80 15.54
N GLY A 79 11.11 -10.88 15.28
CA GLY A 79 12.55 -11.12 15.36
C GLY A 79 13.06 -12.11 14.29
N SER A 80 14.23 -12.71 14.55
CA SER A 80 14.89 -13.66 13.64
C SER A 80 14.22 -15.04 13.59
N TYR A 81 13.06 -15.23 14.23
CA TYR A 81 12.38 -16.51 14.26
C TYR A 81 11.81 -16.85 12.89
N ARG A 82 12.62 -17.54 12.07
CA ARG A 82 12.24 -18.12 10.79
C ARG A 82 11.93 -19.60 11.03
N PRO A 83 10.67 -19.99 11.32
CA PRO A 83 10.35 -21.40 11.36
C PRO A 83 10.72 -22.01 10.00
N ALA A 84 11.51 -23.08 10.01
CA ALA A 84 11.95 -23.75 8.80
C ALA A 84 10.71 -24.19 8.02
N ARG A 85 10.37 -23.45 6.96
CA ARG A 85 9.38 -23.92 5.99
C ARG A 85 9.95 -25.19 5.38
N ARG A 86 9.35 -26.34 5.71
CA ARG A 86 9.63 -27.61 5.03
C ARG A 86 9.47 -27.37 3.52
N GLY A 87 10.55 -27.52 2.76
CA GLY A 87 10.71 -27.04 1.38
C GLY A 87 9.82 -27.70 0.30
N ILE A 88 8.68 -28.28 0.67
CA ILE A 88 7.88 -29.16 -0.19
C ILE A 88 6.51 -28.55 -0.55
N SER A 89 6.08 -27.45 0.08
CA SER A 89 4.83 -26.77 -0.32
C SER A 89 5.08 -25.68 -1.38
N GLY A 90 5.76 -26.03 -2.47
CA GLY A 90 5.76 -25.20 -3.67
C GLY A 90 4.39 -25.30 -4.32
N ARG A 91 3.57 -24.25 -4.23
CA ARG A 91 2.40 -24.14 -5.10
C ARG A 91 2.92 -24.00 -6.53
N SER A 92 2.55 -24.94 -7.41
CA SER A 92 2.81 -24.81 -8.84
C SER A 92 2.26 -23.47 -9.32
N ALA A 93 3.02 -22.74 -10.12
CA ALA A 93 2.53 -21.51 -10.73
C ALA A 93 1.38 -21.89 -11.67
N ILE A 94 0.16 -21.50 -11.32
CA ILE A 94 -1.01 -21.66 -12.19
C ILE A 94 -1.03 -20.43 -13.08
N ASP A 95 -0.81 -20.65 -14.38
CA ASP A 95 -0.96 -19.63 -15.41
C ASP A 95 -2.47 -19.43 -15.68
N TYR A 96 -2.94 -18.19 -15.48
CA TYR A 96 -4.32 -17.79 -15.74
C TYR A 96 -4.45 -17.04 -17.07
N GLY A 97 -3.46 -17.12 -17.97
CA GLY A 97 -3.46 -16.51 -19.30
C GLY A 97 -4.47 -17.11 -20.29
N PHE A 98 -5.74 -17.23 -19.91
CA PHE A 98 -6.82 -17.58 -20.85
C PHE A 98 -7.26 -16.36 -21.68
N GLU A 99 -6.99 -15.15 -21.20
CA GLU A 99 -7.35 -13.87 -21.84
C GLU A 99 -6.35 -13.41 -22.91
N SER A 100 -5.16 -14.05 -22.99
CA SER A 100 -4.08 -13.69 -23.92
C SER A 100 -4.03 -14.57 -25.18
N LYS A 101 -4.98 -15.48 -25.36
CA LYS A 101 -5.10 -16.27 -26.60
C LYS A 101 -5.96 -15.49 -27.62
N PRO A 102 -5.49 -15.35 -28.87
CA PRO A 102 -6.25 -14.67 -29.93
C PRO A 102 -7.53 -15.43 -30.29
#